data_AF-A0A0B2VVG9-F1
#
_entry.id   AF-A0A0B2VVG9-F1
#
_cell.length_a   1.000
_cell.length_b   1.000
_cell.length_c   1.000
_cell.angle_alpha   90.00
_cell.angle_beta   90.00
_cell.angle_gamma   90.00
#
_symmetry.space_group_name_H-M   'P 1'
#
loop_
_entity.id
_entity.type
_entity.pdbx_description
1 polymer ?
#
loop_
_entity_poly.entity_id
_entity_poly.type
_entity_poly.pdbx_seq_one_letter_code
_entity_poly.pdbx_strand_id
1 'polypeptide(L)'
;MSEVSSSDLISTWSGQSEKLIRELFDHALTYTGMSVVFVDEIDSLCRIRSRAEDDSSRRVKTELLVQMQRLHNSENPTLLVYATNCPWELDSAFLRRGFEKRIFVGLPDLDSRVLLLKKFLSKTKIASDVNWEKIGETTEGYSGDDLRRLAREVAFHQFRKYKELHASQQENATASQAERIPVSAADFYEVLQSFSPSELHASQQENATASQAERIPVSAADFYEVLQSFSPSVSHISLQQYDDYKSS
;
A
#
# COMPACT_ATOMS: atom_id res chain seq x y z
N MET A 1 4.03 -17.28 7.46
CA MET A 1 4.69 -15.99 7.24
C MET A 1 4.30 -15.11 8.42
N SER A 2 5.28 -14.68 9.21
CA SER A 2 5.05 -13.71 10.28
C SER A 2 5.57 -12.37 9.78
N GLU A 3 4.65 -11.43 9.57
CA GLU A 3 4.94 -10.06 9.15
C GLU A 3 4.79 -9.16 10.36
N VAL A 4 5.82 -8.37 10.66
CA VAL A 4 5.83 -7.45 11.80
C VAL A 4 6.46 -6.15 11.35
N SER A 5 5.77 -5.03 11.56
CA SER A 5 6.38 -3.71 11.35
C SER A 5 7.31 -3.37 12.50
N SER A 6 8.36 -2.59 12.26
CA SER A 6 9.21 -2.09 13.35
C SER A 6 8.41 -1.31 14.40
N SER A 7 7.31 -0.64 14.02
CA SER A 7 6.39 0.02 14.96
C SER A 7 5.69 -0.96 15.91
N ASP A 8 5.39 -2.17 15.45
CA ASP A 8 4.72 -3.20 16.26
C ASP A 8 5.67 -3.80 17.30
N LEU A 9 6.98 -3.73 17.03
CA LEU A 9 8.04 -4.13 17.95
C LEU A 9 8.38 -3.03 18.97
N ILE A 10 7.96 -1.78 18.74
CA ILE A 10 8.26 -0.64 19.61
C ILE A 10 7.01 -0.29 20.44
N SER A 11 7.00 -0.71 21.70
CA SER A 11 6.04 -0.25 22.68
C SER A 11 6.63 0.83 23.60
N THR A 12 5.79 1.76 24.06
CA THR A 12 6.14 2.78 25.06
C THR A 12 6.41 2.22 26.47
N TRP A 13 6.15 0.93 26.68
CA TRP A 13 6.36 0.25 27.96
C TRP A 13 7.72 -0.46 27.98
N SER A 14 8.59 -0.03 28.90
CA SER A 14 9.95 -0.59 29.07
C SER A 14 9.92 -2.12 29.23
N GLY A 15 10.68 -2.85 28.41
CA GLY A 15 10.85 -4.31 28.51
C GLY A 15 9.87 -5.15 27.67
N GLN A 16 8.75 -4.58 27.19
CA GLN A 16 7.78 -5.31 26.38
C GLN A 16 8.28 -5.53 24.95
N SER A 17 8.93 -4.51 24.38
CA SER A 17 9.54 -4.56 23.05
C SER A 17 10.59 -5.68 22.94
N GLU A 18 11.49 -5.79 23.93
CA GLU A 18 12.51 -6.85 23.98
C GLU A 18 11.88 -8.24 24.15
N LYS A 19 10.78 -8.34 24.89
CA LYS A 19 10.05 -9.61 25.06
C LYS A 19 9.38 -10.05 23.77
N LEU A 20 8.73 -9.14 23.04
CA LEU A 20 8.12 -9.42 21.74
C LEU A 20 9.16 -9.90 20.72
N ILE A 21 10.32 -9.27 20.69
CA ILE A 21 11.44 -9.71 19.84
C ILE A 21 11.88 -11.13 20.21
N ARG A 22 12.03 -11.45 21.50
CA ARG A 22 12.36 -12.82 21.94
C ARG A 22 11.30 -13.82 21.51
N GLU A 23 10.03 -13.54 21.74
CA GLU A 23 8.93 -14.43 21.39
C GLU A 23 8.83 -14.66 19.88
N LEU A 24 9.03 -13.62 19.06
CA LEU A 24 9.05 -13.73 17.60
C LEU A 24 10.15 -14.68 17.12
N PHE A 25 11.37 -14.53 17.63
CA PHE A 25 12.50 -15.35 17.22
C PHE A 25 12.45 -16.76 17.81
N ASP A 26 11.95 -16.93 19.04
CA ASP A 26 11.73 -18.25 19.63
C ASP A 26 10.64 -19.02 18.85
N HIS A 27 9.58 -18.36 18.40
CA HIS A 27 8.59 -18.97 17.51
C HIS A 27 9.23 -19.36 16.16
N ALA A 28 10.05 -18.49 15.58
CA ALA A 28 10.76 -18.81 14.33
C ALA A 28 11.77 -19.97 14.49
N LEU A 29 12.39 -20.10 15.66
CA LEU A 29 13.32 -21.19 16.00
C LEU A 29 12.63 -22.49 16.41
N THR A 30 11.40 -22.46 16.90
CA THR A 30 10.68 -23.69 17.27
C THR A 30 9.86 -24.25 16.11
N TYR A 31 9.66 -23.45 15.07
CA TYR A 31 8.96 -23.87 13.87
C TYR A 31 9.73 -24.94 13.11
N THR A 32 9.08 -26.06 12.82
CA THR A 32 9.69 -27.25 12.20
C THR A 32 9.81 -27.15 10.67
N GLY A 33 9.15 -26.17 10.05
CA GLY A 33 9.20 -25.92 8.61
C GLY A 33 10.10 -24.74 8.24
N MET A 34 10.05 -24.33 6.97
CA MET A 34 10.69 -23.09 6.54
C MET A 34 9.93 -21.88 7.08
N SER A 35 10.61 -21.04 7.87
CA SER A 35 10.04 -19.81 8.43
C SER A 35 10.56 -18.60 7.66
N VAL A 36 9.72 -17.56 7.53
CA VAL A 36 10.13 -16.25 7.00
C VAL A 36 9.72 -15.19 8.01
N VAL A 37 10.72 -14.45 8.50
CA VAL A 37 10.55 -13.29 9.37
C VAL A 37 10.81 -12.04 8.54
N PHE A 38 9.78 -11.22 8.35
CA PHE A 38 9.88 -9.96 7.64
C PHE A 38 9.76 -8.80 8.61
N VAL A 39 10.73 -7.89 8.58
CA VAL A 39 10.75 -6.66 9.39
C VAL A 39 10.84 -5.46 8.48
N ASP A 40 9.77 -4.67 8.42
CA ASP A 40 9.72 -3.43 7.65
C ASP A 40 10.27 -2.24 8.44
N GLU A 41 10.71 -1.20 7.74
CA GLU A 41 11.26 0.04 8.29
C GLU A 41 12.35 -0.19 9.36
N ILE A 42 13.26 -1.13 9.08
CA ILE A 42 14.29 -1.55 10.05
C ILE A 42 15.21 -0.40 10.50
N ASP A 43 15.30 0.66 9.71
CA ASP A 43 16.01 1.90 10.06
C ASP A 43 15.44 2.59 11.31
N SER A 44 14.15 2.43 11.61
CA SER A 44 13.57 2.94 12.85
C SER A 44 14.17 2.28 14.12
N LEU A 45 14.62 1.02 14.00
CA LEU A 45 15.22 0.25 15.10
C LEU A 45 16.76 0.26 15.06
N CYS A 46 17.34 0.26 13.87
CA CYS A 46 18.76 -0.02 13.64
C CYS A 46 19.56 1.17 13.11
N ARG A 47 19.09 2.39 13.36
CA ARG A 47 19.78 3.64 13.00
C ARG A 47 21.17 3.80 13.62
N ILE A 48 22.06 4.56 12.97
CA ILE A 48 23.37 4.95 13.50
C ILE A 48 23.18 5.66 14.85
N ARG A 49 24.03 5.31 15.82
CA ARG A 49 23.95 5.85 17.18
C ARG A 49 24.01 7.38 17.16
N SER A 50 22.94 8.02 17.61
CA SER A 50 22.93 9.46 17.88
C SER A 50 23.18 9.71 19.38
N ARG A 51 23.73 10.88 19.73
CA ARG A 51 23.91 11.27 21.13
C ARG A 51 22.59 11.43 21.90
N ALA A 52 21.46 11.51 21.19
CA ALA A 52 20.11 11.65 21.74
C ALA A 52 19.30 10.33 21.71
N GLU A 53 19.93 9.21 21.36
CA GLU A 53 19.27 7.90 21.31
C GLU A 53 18.95 7.40 22.72
N ASP A 54 17.66 7.19 22.98
CA ASP A 54 17.13 6.69 24.24
C ASP A 54 17.70 5.30 24.61
N ASP A 55 17.92 5.09 25.90
CA ASP A 55 18.45 3.82 26.43
C ASP A 55 17.51 2.64 26.15
N SER A 56 16.20 2.89 26.04
CA SER A 56 15.23 1.86 25.65
C SER A 56 15.47 1.37 24.22
N SER A 57 15.62 2.29 23.27
CA SER A 57 15.91 1.97 21.87
C SER A 57 17.22 1.17 21.74
N ARG A 58 18.25 1.54 22.52
CA ARG A 58 19.53 0.81 22.56
C ARG A 58 19.36 -0.64 23.03
N ARG A 59 18.52 -0.90 24.03
CA ARG A 59 18.25 -2.27 24.51
C ARG A 59 17.50 -3.08 23.48
N VAL A 60 16.46 -2.52 22.85
CA VAL A 60 15.70 -3.18 21.78
C VAL A 60 16.59 -3.56 20.61
N LYS A 61 17.44 -2.64 20.13
CA LYS A 61 18.43 -2.90 19.08
C LYS A 61 19.42 -3.99 19.48
N THR A 62 19.88 -3.99 20.73
CA THR A 62 20.81 -5.00 21.24
C THR A 62 20.15 -6.38 21.29
N GLU A 63 18.91 -6.46 21.78
CA GLU A 63 18.13 -7.69 21.81
C GLU A 63 17.93 -8.25 20.40
N LEU A 64 17.53 -7.40 19.44
CA LEU A 64 17.37 -7.81 18.04
C LEU A 64 18.66 -8.42 17.47
N LEU A 65 19.81 -7.77 17.68
CA LEU A 65 21.11 -8.28 17.23
C LEU A 65 21.48 -9.62 17.87
N VAL A 66 21.14 -9.83 19.15
CA VAL A 66 21.35 -11.10 19.85
C VAL A 66 20.47 -12.20 19.24
N GLN A 67 19.19 -11.90 18.99
CA GLN A 67 18.26 -12.85 18.41
C GLN A 67 18.61 -13.25 16.97
N MET A 68 19.09 -12.30 16.17
CA MET A 68 19.62 -12.58 14.83
C MET A 68 20.81 -13.55 14.88
N GLN A 69 21.73 -13.35 15.83
CA GLN A 69 22.87 -14.25 16.00
C GLN A 69 22.45 -15.65 16.46
N ARG A 70 21.42 -15.76 17.32
CA ARG A 70 20.82 -17.05 17.70
C ARG A 70 20.24 -17.77 16.49
N LEU A 71 19.57 -17.05 15.60
CA LEU A 71 18.99 -17.61 14.39
C LEU A 71 20.06 -18.09 13.41
N HIS A 72 21.12 -17.31 13.20
CA HIS A 72 22.22 -17.67 12.29
C HIS A 72 22.99 -18.92 12.75
N ASN A 73 23.09 -19.15 14.07
CA ASN A 73 23.74 -20.33 14.62
C ASN A 73 22.81 -21.57 14.69
N SER A 74 21.55 -21.43 14.29
CA SER A 74 20.59 -22.53 14.28
C SER A 74 20.61 -23.26 12.95
N GLU A 75 20.32 -24.57 12.97
CA GLU A 75 20.10 -25.36 11.76
C GLU A 75 18.70 -25.16 11.16
N ASN A 76 17.82 -24.40 11.84
CA ASN A 76 16.46 -24.17 11.36
C ASN A 76 16.45 -23.31 10.08
N PRO A 77 15.66 -23.72 9.06
CA PRO A 77 15.57 -23.00 7.79
C PRO A 77 14.69 -21.75 7.93
N THR A 78 15.21 -20.71 8.58
CA THR A 78 14.53 -19.42 8.71
C THR A 78 15.17 -18.37 7.81
N LEU A 79 14.38 -17.79 6.92
CA LEU A 79 14.76 -16.64 6.12
C LEU A 79 14.40 -15.35 6.85
N LEU A 80 15.38 -14.48 7.00
CA LEU A 80 15.21 -13.16 7.62
C LEU A 80 15.26 -12.09 6.54
N VAL A 81 14.20 -11.29 6.43
CA VAL A 81 14.04 -10.26 5.41
C VAL A 81 13.81 -8.93 6.10
N TYR A 82 14.59 -7.93 5.69
CA TYR A 82 14.48 -6.56 6.20
C TYR A 82 14.17 -5.61 5.05
N ALA A 83 13.30 -4.63 5.29
CA ALA A 83 13.05 -3.53 4.37
C ALA A 83 13.42 -2.19 5.03
N THR A 84 14.00 -1.29 4.24
CA THR A 84 14.38 0.06 4.68
C THR A 84 14.32 1.02 3.49
N ASN A 85 13.92 2.26 3.76
CA ASN A 85 14.01 3.36 2.82
C ASN A 85 15.26 4.24 3.02
N CYS A 86 16.05 3.97 4.07
CA CYS A 86 17.19 4.78 4.49
C CYS A 86 18.42 3.91 4.81
N PRO A 87 18.94 3.11 3.86
CA PRO A 87 20.02 2.16 4.14
C PRO A 87 21.34 2.81 4.60
N TRP A 88 21.58 4.08 4.23
CA TRP A 88 22.73 4.87 4.69
C TRP A 88 22.63 5.26 6.17
N GLU A 89 21.45 5.22 6.78
CA GLU A 89 21.25 5.52 8.19
C GLU A 89 21.42 4.29 9.09
N LEU A 90 21.59 3.10 8.51
CA LEU A 90 21.73 1.86 9.27
C LEU A 90 23.11 1.75 9.94
N ASP A 91 23.09 1.27 11.18
CA ASP A 91 24.27 1.03 11.98
C ASP A 91 25.20 0.00 11.33
N SER A 92 26.50 0.32 11.25
CA SER A 92 27.51 -0.55 10.64
C SER A 92 27.59 -1.94 11.26
N ALA A 93 27.32 -2.10 12.57
CA ALA A 93 27.30 -3.40 13.23
C ALA A 93 26.09 -4.23 12.79
N PHE A 94 24.94 -3.59 12.60
CA PHE A 94 23.75 -4.23 12.04
C PHE A 94 23.99 -4.63 10.57
N LEU A 95 24.54 -3.72 9.75
CA LEU A 95 24.88 -4.01 8.35
C LEU A 95 25.89 -5.16 8.18
N ARG A 96 26.81 -5.32 9.13
CA ARG A 96 27.83 -6.39 9.11
C ARG A 96 27.28 -7.73 9.59
N ARG A 97 26.40 -7.74 10.60
CA ARG A 97 25.90 -8.96 11.24
C ARG A 97 24.58 -9.46 10.66
N GLY A 98 23.80 -8.57 10.03
CA GLY A 98 22.43 -8.84 9.65
C GLY A 98 22.18 -9.20 8.20
N PHE A 99 23.16 -9.00 7.30
CA PHE A 99 22.94 -9.13 5.87
C PHE A 99 24.01 -9.96 5.18
N GLU A 100 23.60 -11.11 4.66
CA GLU A 100 24.39 -11.88 3.71
C GLU A 100 24.17 -11.41 2.27
N LYS A 101 22.94 -10.95 1.96
CA LYS A 101 22.55 -10.44 0.65
C LYS A 101 21.82 -9.12 0.79
N ARG A 102 22.11 -8.19 -0.13
CA ARG A 102 21.43 -6.90 -0.25
C ARG A 102 20.81 -6.82 -1.63
N ILE A 103 19.50 -6.58 -1.68
CA ILE A 103 18.74 -6.46 -2.92
C ILE A 103 18.23 -5.04 -3.01
N PHE A 104 18.63 -4.33 -4.06
CA PHE A 104 18.12 -2.99 -4.34
C PHE A 104 16.81 -3.10 -5.11
N VAL A 105 15.77 -2.42 -4.62
CA VAL A 105 14.46 -2.32 -5.27
C VAL A 105 14.30 -0.88 -5.75
N GLY A 106 14.55 -0.67 -7.05
CA GLY A 106 14.46 0.64 -7.67
C GLY A 106 13.04 1.01 -8.11
N LEU A 107 12.91 2.21 -8.69
CA LEU A 107 11.69 2.62 -9.37
C LEU A 107 11.39 1.71 -10.57
N PRO A 108 10.10 1.48 -10.89
CA PRO A 108 9.72 0.66 -12.03
C PRO A 108 10.17 1.27 -13.37
N ASP A 109 10.71 0.41 -14.24
CA ASP A 109 10.97 0.75 -15.65
C ASP A 109 9.67 0.93 -16.46
N LEU A 110 9.79 1.40 -17.70
CA LEU A 110 8.64 1.71 -18.56
C LEU A 110 7.65 0.53 -18.64
N ASP A 111 8.14 -0.67 -18.95
CA ASP A 111 7.32 -1.87 -19.08
C ASP A 111 6.64 -2.25 -17.77
N SER A 112 7.35 -2.13 -16.65
CA SER A 112 6.82 -2.35 -15.31
C SER A 112 5.75 -1.33 -14.95
N ARG A 113 5.92 -0.05 -15.31
CA ARG A 113 4.90 1.00 -15.10
C ARG A 113 3.63 0.69 -15.87
N VAL A 114 3.76 0.33 -17.16
CA VAL A 114 2.63 -0.09 -18.00
C VAL A 114 1.91 -1.30 -17.41
N LEU A 115 2.68 -2.32 -17.00
CA LEU A 115 2.13 -3.53 -16.40
C LEU A 115 1.37 -3.23 -15.10
N LEU A 116 1.94 -2.40 -14.23
CA LEU A 116 1.33 -1.99 -12.96
C LEU A 116 0.03 -1.21 -13.19
N LEU A 117 0.02 -0.25 -14.12
CA LEU A 117 -1.18 0.52 -14.45
C LEU A 117 -2.29 -0.38 -14.99
N LYS A 118 -1.98 -1.28 -15.94
CA LYS A 118 -2.94 -2.26 -16.46
C LYS A 118 -3.47 -3.18 -15.34
N LYS A 119 -2.60 -3.59 -14.41
CA LYS A 119 -2.99 -4.41 -13.27
C LYS A 119 -3.93 -3.66 -12.33
N PHE A 120 -3.62 -2.42 -11.97
CA PHE A 120 -4.46 -1.62 -11.06
C PHE A 120 -5.81 -1.25 -11.70
N LEU A 121 -5.87 -1.13 -13.02
CA LEU A 121 -7.08 -0.82 -13.78
C LEU A 121 -7.76 -2.06 -14.38
N SER A 122 -7.42 -3.27 -13.95
CA SER A 122 -7.93 -4.51 -14.58
C SER A 122 -9.46 -4.68 -14.48
N LYS A 123 -10.12 -3.97 -13.56
CA LYS A 123 -11.58 -3.96 -13.37
C LYS A 123 -12.27 -2.71 -13.96
N THR A 124 -11.50 -1.81 -14.55
CA THR A 124 -11.95 -0.56 -15.14
C THR A 124 -12.12 -0.73 -16.64
N LYS A 125 -13.22 -0.25 -17.22
CA LYS A 125 -13.35 -0.23 -18.68
C LYS A 125 -12.45 0.88 -19.22
N ILE A 126 -11.50 0.51 -20.08
CA ILE A 126 -10.56 1.43 -20.72
C ILE A 126 -10.94 1.58 -22.19
N ALA A 127 -10.96 2.80 -22.70
CA ALA A 127 -11.25 3.08 -24.10
C ALA A 127 -10.06 2.69 -25.01
N SER A 128 -10.34 2.45 -26.29
CA SER A 128 -9.35 2.00 -27.26
C SER A 128 -8.34 3.06 -27.68
N ASP A 129 -8.60 4.34 -27.36
CA ASP A 129 -7.71 5.48 -27.62
C ASP A 129 -6.55 5.56 -26.61
N VAL A 130 -6.61 4.80 -25.52
CA VAL A 130 -5.58 4.77 -24.48
C VAL A 130 -4.33 4.06 -24.97
N ASN A 131 -3.27 4.84 -25.23
CA ASN A 131 -1.93 4.32 -25.47
C ASN A 131 -1.17 4.18 -24.16
N TRP A 132 -1.02 2.93 -23.71
CA TRP A 132 -0.33 2.61 -22.47
C TRP A 132 1.16 2.98 -22.45
N GLU A 133 1.84 2.85 -23.58
CA GLU A 133 3.27 3.17 -23.70
C GLU A 133 3.48 4.67 -23.45
N LYS A 134 2.67 5.52 -24.10
CA LYS A 134 2.70 6.98 -23.86
C LYS A 134 2.38 7.35 -22.42
N ILE A 135 1.42 6.69 -21.78
CA ILE A 135 1.12 6.92 -20.36
C ILE A 135 2.32 6.50 -19.49
N GLY A 136 2.93 5.35 -19.81
CA GLY A 136 4.16 4.87 -19.16
C GLY A 136 5.32 5.86 -19.27
N GLU A 137 5.50 6.50 -20.43
CA GLU A 137 6.51 7.54 -20.65
C GLU A 137 6.23 8.77 -19.77
N THR A 138 4.98 9.22 -19.69
CA THR A 138 4.61 10.38 -18.85
C THR A 138 4.66 10.12 -17.34
N THR A 139 4.86 8.88 -16.93
CA THR A 139 4.94 8.47 -15.51
C THR A 139 6.37 8.10 -15.10
N GLU A 140 7.38 8.60 -15.82
CA GLU A 140 8.76 8.48 -15.39
C GLU A 140 8.98 9.05 -13.97
N GLY A 141 9.74 8.34 -13.15
CA GLY A 141 9.98 8.70 -11.74
C GLY A 141 8.87 8.28 -10.77
N TYR A 142 7.74 7.74 -11.24
CA TYR A 142 6.65 7.32 -10.36
C TYR A 142 6.98 5.99 -9.67
N SER A 143 6.74 5.93 -8.36
CA SER A 143 6.79 4.69 -7.59
C SER A 143 5.55 3.82 -7.85
N GLY A 144 5.60 2.56 -7.39
CA GLY A 144 4.43 1.67 -7.47
C GLY A 144 3.21 2.21 -6.71
N ASP A 145 3.40 2.97 -5.63
CA ASP A 145 2.31 3.63 -4.93
C ASP A 145 1.77 4.83 -5.72
N ASP A 146 2.63 5.64 -6.33
CA ASP A 146 2.21 6.75 -7.18
C ASP A 146 1.31 6.27 -8.33
N LEU A 147 1.71 5.18 -9.00
CA LEU A 147 0.91 4.56 -10.08
C LEU A 147 -0.42 4.00 -9.57
N ARG A 148 -0.44 3.43 -8.35
CA ARG A 148 -1.67 2.95 -7.71
C ARG A 148 -2.62 4.12 -7.43
N ARG A 149 -2.09 5.23 -6.89
CA ARG A 149 -2.87 6.45 -6.60
C ARG A 149 -3.40 7.06 -7.89
N LEU A 150 -2.58 7.12 -8.94
CA LEU A 150 -2.99 7.58 -10.27
C LEU A 150 -4.13 6.72 -10.83
N ALA A 151 -3.96 5.41 -10.87
CA ALA A 151 -4.98 4.47 -11.36
C ALA A 151 -6.31 4.62 -10.59
N ARG A 152 -6.22 4.80 -9.26
CA ARG A 152 -7.40 5.04 -8.42
C ARG A 152 -8.08 6.35 -8.79
N GLU A 153 -7.36 7.47 -8.90
CA GLU A 153 -7.97 8.76 -9.23
C GLU A 153 -8.59 8.75 -10.63
N VAL A 154 -7.95 8.12 -11.61
CA VAL A 154 -8.49 7.93 -12.96
C VAL A 154 -9.83 7.16 -12.93
N ALA A 155 -9.92 6.10 -12.14
CA ALA A 155 -11.16 5.35 -11.97
C ALA A 155 -12.25 6.16 -11.23
N PHE A 156 -11.87 7.01 -10.26
CA PHE A 156 -12.82 7.90 -9.57
C PHE A 156 -13.30 9.06 -10.44
N HIS A 157 -12.43 9.62 -11.28
CA HIS A 157 -12.75 10.67 -12.22
C HIS A 157 -13.88 10.25 -13.17
N GLN A 158 -13.79 9.03 -13.69
CA GLN A 158 -14.83 8.39 -14.49
C GLN A 158 -16.16 8.28 -13.71
N PHE A 159 -16.11 7.89 -12.44
CA PHE A 159 -17.29 7.78 -11.60
C PHE A 159 -17.97 9.14 -11.36
N ARG A 160 -17.19 10.22 -11.21
CA ARG A 160 -17.73 11.59 -11.11
C ARG A 160 -18.46 12.01 -12.39
N LYS A 161 -17.84 11.81 -13.57
CA LYS A 161 -18.46 12.07 -14.88
C LYS A 161 -19.77 11.30 -15.09
N TYR A 162 -19.79 10.01 -14.72
CA TYR A 162 -21.00 9.20 -14.77
C TYR A 162 -22.12 9.81 -13.91
N LYS A 163 -21.82 10.21 -12.67
CA LYS A 163 -22.82 10.84 -11.79
C LYS A 163 -23.36 12.16 -12.35
N GLU A 164 -22.51 13.01 -12.90
CA GLU A 164 -22.90 14.30 -13.49
C GLU A 164 -23.81 14.12 -14.72
N LEU A 165 -23.47 13.17 -15.60
CA LEU A 165 -24.28 12.83 -16.75
C LEU A 165 -25.66 12.29 -16.35
N HIS A 166 -25.73 11.43 -15.33
CA HIS A 166 -27.03 10.91 -14.87
C HIS A 166 -27.84 11.91 -14.05
N ALA A 167 -27.20 12.84 -13.32
CA ALA A 167 -27.89 13.94 -12.66
C ALA A 167 -28.53 14.89 -13.68
N SER A 168 -27.79 15.29 -14.72
CA SER A 168 -28.29 16.15 -15.80
C SER A 168 -29.38 15.47 -16.65
N GLN A 169 -29.33 14.14 -16.83
CA GLN A 169 -30.40 13.38 -17.47
C GLN A 169 -31.66 13.28 -16.61
N GLN A 170 -31.54 13.18 -15.28
CA GLN A 170 -32.70 13.21 -14.38
C GLN A 170 -33.38 14.57 -14.34
N GLU A 171 -32.63 15.68 -14.41
CA GLU A 171 -33.19 17.03 -14.54
C GLU A 171 -33.92 17.22 -15.89
N ASN A 172 -33.34 16.74 -16.98
CA ASN A 172 -33.98 16.81 -18.30
C ASN A 172 -35.20 15.87 -18.43
N ALA A 173 -35.20 14.71 -17.75
CA ALA A 173 -36.35 13.79 -17.73
C ALA A 173 -37.50 14.30 -16.82
N THR A 174 -37.18 14.89 -15.66
CA THR A 174 -38.17 15.48 -14.76
C THR A 174 -38.76 16.80 -15.27
N ALA A 175 -38.06 17.52 -16.16
CA ALA A 175 -38.63 18.66 -16.87
C ALA A 175 -39.75 18.27 -17.85
N SER A 176 -39.80 17.01 -18.29
CA SER A 176 -40.83 16.51 -19.21
C SER A 176 -42.01 15.77 -18.56
N GLN A 177 -41.92 15.32 -17.29
CA GLN A 177 -43.03 14.74 -16.53
C GLN A 177 -42.56 14.39 -15.09
N ALA A 178 -42.91 15.19 -14.07
CA ALA A 178 -43.12 14.74 -12.69
C ALA A 178 -43.54 15.90 -11.77
N GLU A 179 -44.77 15.84 -11.23
CA GLU A 179 -45.10 16.46 -9.95
C GLU A 179 -44.17 15.87 -8.87
N ARG A 180 -43.42 16.72 -8.17
CA ARG A 180 -42.55 16.30 -7.07
C ARG A 180 -43.43 15.87 -5.88
N ILE A 181 -43.49 14.56 -5.61
CA ILE A 181 -44.01 14.05 -4.33
C ILE A 181 -42.86 14.18 -3.30
N PRO A 182 -43.01 14.98 -2.23
CA PRO A 182 -41.97 15.11 -1.21
C PRO A 182 -41.88 13.83 -0.37
N VAL A 183 -40.66 13.31 -0.21
CA VAL A 183 -40.34 12.17 0.68
C VAL A 183 -40.58 12.61 2.13
N SER A 184 -41.36 11.82 2.87
CA SER A 184 -41.69 12.13 4.27
C SER A 184 -40.69 11.48 5.23
N ALA A 185 -40.62 12.00 6.45
CA ALA A 185 -39.78 11.41 7.50
C ALA A 185 -40.13 9.94 7.80
N ALA A 186 -41.37 9.50 7.52
CA ALA A 186 -41.79 8.11 7.72
C ALA A 186 -41.08 7.14 6.75
N ASP A 187 -40.84 7.57 5.51
CA ASP A 187 -40.16 6.77 4.48
C ASP A 187 -38.69 6.50 4.88
N PHE A 188 -38.11 7.42 5.65
CA PHE A 188 -36.74 7.30 6.16
C PHE A 188 -36.62 6.28 7.29
N TYR A 189 -37.63 6.18 8.16
CA TYR A 189 -37.63 5.22 9.27
C TYR A 189 -37.93 3.80 8.84
N GLU A 190 -38.73 3.60 7.79
CA GLU A 190 -39.02 2.28 7.22
C GLU A 190 -37.74 1.63 6.64
N VAL A 191 -36.89 2.43 5.99
CA VAL A 191 -35.59 1.97 5.46
C VAL A 191 -34.58 1.68 6.57
N LEU A 192 -34.63 2.41 7.69
CA LEU A 192 -33.72 2.16 8.82
C LEU A 192 -34.10 0.90 9.62
N GLN A 193 -35.37 0.51 9.63
CA GLN A 193 -35.82 -0.71 10.31
C GLN A 193 -35.57 -1.99 9.52
N SER A 194 -35.35 -1.90 8.20
CA SER A 194 -35.04 -3.05 7.36
C SER A 194 -33.57 -3.50 7.44
N PHE A 195 -32.71 -2.75 8.14
CA PHE A 195 -31.32 -3.15 8.41
C PHE A 195 -31.14 -3.56 9.88
N SER A 196 -31.31 -4.84 10.18
CA SER A 196 -30.72 -5.41 11.40
C SER A 196 -29.26 -5.82 11.12
N PRO A 197 -28.31 -5.56 12.03
CA PRO A 197 -26.88 -5.88 11.82
C PRO A 197 -26.55 -7.36 11.63
N SER A 198 -27.52 -8.26 11.82
CA SER A 198 -27.30 -9.71 11.91
C SER A 198 -27.54 -10.48 10.59
N GLU A 199 -27.96 -9.81 9.51
CA GLU A 199 -28.21 -10.46 8.20
C GLU A 199 -27.08 -10.29 7.18
N LEU A 200 -25.94 -9.71 7.58
CA LEU A 200 -24.76 -9.50 6.72
C LEU A 200 -24.07 -10.79 6.21
N HIS A 201 -24.52 -11.97 6.64
CA HIS A 201 -23.95 -13.26 6.20
C HIS A 201 -24.86 -14.12 5.29
N ALA A 202 -26.09 -13.69 4.96
CA ALA A 202 -27.03 -14.51 4.20
C ALA A 202 -27.55 -13.91 2.88
N SER A 203 -27.04 -12.76 2.44
CA SER A 203 -27.44 -12.13 1.16
C SER A 203 -26.28 -12.05 0.16
N GLN A 204 -25.62 -13.18 -0.11
CA GLN A 204 -24.76 -13.32 -1.30
C GLN A 204 -25.52 -13.75 -2.57
N GLN A 205 -26.83 -13.92 -2.51
CA GLN A 205 -27.66 -14.19 -3.68
C GLN A 205 -28.98 -13.45 -3.54
N GLU A 206 -29.01 -12.20 -4.02
CA GLU A 206 -30.15 -11.54 -4.68
C GLU A 206 -29.93 -10.02 -4.73
N ASN A 207 -29.21 -9.59 -5.78
CA ASN A 207 -29.59 -8.47 -6.65
C ASN A 207 -28.56 -8.35 -7.78
N ALA A 208 -28.57 -9.37 -8.65
CA ALA A 208 -27.94 -9.36 -9.96
C ALA A 208 -28.71 -8.48 -10.97
N THR A 209 -29.18 -7.33 -10.50
CA THR A 209 -29.93 -6.31 -11.25
C THR A 209 -29.62 -4.91 -10.73
N ALA A 210 -28.45 -4.70 -10.13
CA ALA A 210 -27.76 -3.43 -10.39
C ALA A 210 -27.41 -3.47 -11.87
N SER A 211 -28.26 -2.82 -12.65
CA SER A 211 -28.22 -2.68 -14.10
C SER A 211 -26.79 -2.62 -14.64
N GLN A 212 -26.62 -3.17 -15.83
CA GLN A 212 -25.54 -2.83 -16.75
C GLN A 212 -25.57 -1.32 -17.06
N ALA A 213 -25.42 -0.47 -16.05
CA ALA A 213 -25.03 0.91 -16.22
C ALA A 213 -23.76 0.86 -17.07
N GLU A 214 -23.86 1.33 -18.30
CA GLU A 214 -22.73 1.40 -19.21
C GLU A 214 -21.64 2.23 -18.55
N ARG A 215 -20.67 1.53 -17.93
CA ARG A 215 -19.49 2.18 -17.37
C ARG A 215 -18.80 2.90 -18.51
N ILE A 216 -18.86 4.23 -18.51
CA ILE A 216 -18.25 5.11 -19.52
C ILE A 216 -16.76 4.79 -19.56
N PRO A 217 -16.19 4.25 -20.64
CA PRO A 217 -14.79 3.83 -20.60
C PRO A 217 -13.85 5.02 -20.35
N VAL A 218 -12.80 4.79 -19.56
CA VAL A 218 -11.74 5.78 -19.30
C VAL A 218 -10.99 6.05 -20.60
N SER A 219 -11.02 7.31 -21.06
CA SER A 219 -10.34 7.77 -22.27
C SER A 219 -8.91 8.21 -22.01
N ALA A 220 -8.12 8.42 -23.07
CA ALA A 220 -6.79 9.00 -22.95
C ALA A 220 -6.84 10.42 -22.32
N ALA A 221 -7.87 11.20 -22.64
CA ALA A 221 -8.05 12.54 -22.09
C ALA A 221 -8.22 12.53 -20.56
N ASP A 222 -8.95 11.55 -20.01
CA ASP A 222 -9.13 11.40 -18.56
C ASP A 222 -7.81 11.15 -17.84
N PHE A 223 -6.93 10.33 -18.45
CA PHE A 223 -5.59 10.09 -17.90
C PHE A 223 -4.77 11.37 -17.86
N TYR A 224 -4.72 12.12 -18.96
CA TYR A 224 -3.92 13.35 -19.04
C TYR A 224 -4.46 14.45 -18.14
N GLU A 225 -5.79 14.55 -17.97
CA GLU A 225 -6.42 15.47 -17.03
C GLU A 225 -6.01 15.17 -15.59
N VAL A 226 -6.08 13.90 -15.17
CA VAL A 226 -5.64 13.50 -13.83
C VAL A 226 -4.13 13.72 -13.65
N LEU A 227 -3.32 13.35 -14.64
CA LEU A 227 -1.86 13.48 -14.61
C LEU A 227 -1.39 14.92 -14.36
N GLN A 228 -2.14 15.95 -14.77
CA GLN A 228 -1.80 17.35 -14.51
C GLN A 228 -1.70 17.69 -13.01
N SER A 229 -2.41 16.94 -12.16
CA SER A 229 -2.42 17.12 -10.71
C SER A 229 -1.50 16.17 -9.95
N PHE A 230 -0.77 15.30 -10.66
CA PHE A 230 0.09 14.28 -10.06
C PHE A 230 1.57 14.63 -10.24
N SER A 231 2.35 14.34 -9.21
CA SER A 231 3.81 14.42 -9.23
C SER A 231 4.39 13.17 -8.55
N PRO A 232 5.58 12.71 -8.96
CA PRO A 232 6.24 11.58 -8.34
C PRO A 232 6.55 11.89 -6.87
N SER A 233 6.34 10.93 -5.98
CA SER A 233 6.63 11.11 -4.55
C SER A 233 8.11 10.99 -4.23
N VAL A 234 8.87 10.26 -5.06
CA VAL A 234 10.31 10.07 -4.86
C VAL A 234 11.08 11.23 -5.48
N SER A 235 11.82 11.96 -4.65
CA SER A 235 12.61 13.11 -5.10
C SER A 235 13.87 12.70 -5.85
N HIS A 236 14.36 13.55 -6.76
CA HIS A 236 15.66 13.34 -7.42
C HIS A 236 16.83 13.26 -6.44
N ILE A 237 16.76 13.99 -5.32
CA ILE A 237 17.78 13.97 -4.26
C ILE A 237 17.84 12.57 -3.63
N SER A 238 16.68 11.98 -3.34
CA SER A 238 16.59 10.64 -2.79
C SER A 238 17.16 9.59 -3.74
N LEU A 239 16.88 9.70 -5.05
CA LEU A 239 17.43 8.80 -6.06
C LEU A 239 18.95 8.89 -6.16
N GLN A 240 19.48 10.12 -6.17
CA GLN A 240 20.92 10.34 -6.21
C GLN A 240 21.62 9.78 -4.98
N GLN A 241 21.03 9.95 -3.80
CA GLN A 241 21.55 9.38 -2.56
C GLN A 241 21.61 7.84 -2.60
N TYR A 242 20.64 7.21 -3.26
CA TYR A 242 20.65 5.76 -3.49
C TYR A 242 21.73 5.32 -4.48
N ASP A 243 21.90 6.06 -5.57
CA ASP A 243 22.94 5.76 -6.57
C ASP A 243 24.36 5.89 -5.97
N ASP A 244 24.56 6.90 -5.12
CA ASP A 244 25.80 7.09 -4.36
C ASP A 244 26.05 5.92 -3.40
N TYR A 245 25.01 5.50 -2.65
CA TYR A 245 25.10 4.36 -1.73
C TYR A 245 25.35 3.03 -2.45
N LYS A 246 24.81 2.85 -3.65
CA LYS A 246 25.03 1.64 -4.46
C LYS A 246 26.46 1.55 -4.99
N SER A 247 27.10 2.69 -5.20
CA SER A 247 28.43 2.81 -5.79
C SER A 247 29.57 2.71 -4.75
N SER A 248 29.24 2.79 -3.44
CA SER A 248 30.16 2.67 -2.31
C SER A 248 30.32 1.24 -1.81
#